data_AF-A0A7S0JAX7-F1
#
_entry.id   AF-A0A7S0JAX7-F1
#
_cell.length_a   1.000
_cell.length_b   1.000
_cell.length_c   1.000
_cell.angle_alpha   90.00
_cell.angle_beta   90.00
_cell.angle_gamma   90.00
#
_symmetry.space_group_name_H-M   'P 1'
#
loop_
_entity.id
_entity.type
_entity.pdbx_description
1 polymer ?
#
loop_
_entity_poly.entity_id
_entity_poly.type
_entity_poly.pdbx_seq_one_letter_code
_entity_poly.pdbx_strand_id
1 'polypeptide(L)'
;VFDPKPPLLPLAELSVAMTDLRRAVHHGGVIASANPCNRGSYHGMVPLTGGNEADLAPTTRALLRKLAALPALVADEWPCELRVPTMAQLGYYPPGGEARYTPHLDRRADEVDNRREITFLLYMNVGWDSERCGGQLRCFPTFDPRLPDAPNSVLEVEPVAGRLVIFQSGHVQHEVLPCRHEGRLALTLWVEYR
;
A
#
# COMPACT_ATOMS: atom_id res chain seq x y z
N VAL A 1 8.22 2.64 -9.41
CA VAL A 1 6.76 2.65 -9.68
C VAL A 1 6.55 1.87 -10.95
N PHE A 2 5.65 0.89 -10.94
CA PHE A 2 5.47 -0.02 -12.05
C PHE A 2 3.98 -0.21 -12.32
N ASP A 3 3.61 -0.12 -13.60
CA ASP A 3 2.33 -0.62 -14.11
C ASP A 3 2.68 -1.96 -14.79
N PRO A 4 2.50 -3.13 -14.12
CA PRO A 4 3.06 -4.40 -14.57
C PRO A 4 2.60 -4.78 -15.98
N LYS A 5 3.50 -5.37 -16.78
CA LYS A 5 3.21 -5.87 -18.13
C LYS A 5 3.67 -7.33 -18.23
N PRO A 6 2.75 -8.32 -18.25
CA PRO A 6 1.29 -8.16 -18.14
C PRO A 6 0.85 -7.66 -16.75
N PRO A 7 -0.35 -7.03 -16.64
CA PRO A 7 -0.87 -6.59 -15.35
C PRO A 7 -1.16 -7.80 -14.45
N LEU A 8 -1.17 -7.58 -13.13
CA LEU A 8 -1.49 -8.66 -12.17
C LEU A 8 -2.86 -9.28 -12.45
N LEU A 9 -3.85 -8.43 -12.75
CA LEU A 9 -5.17 -8.79 -13.25
C LEU A 9 -5.60 -7.82 -14.37
N PRO A 10 -6.44 -8.26 -15.31
CA PRO A 10 -7.13 -7.35 -16.23
C PRO A 10 -7.94 -6.27 -15.50
N LEU A 11 -8.16 -5.11 -16.14
CA LEU A 11 -8.87 -3.99 -15.51
C LEU A 11 -10.28 -4.35 -15.02
N ALA A 12 -11.03 -5.16 -15.79
CA ALA A 12 -12.35 -5.63 -15.39
C ALA A 12 -12.30 -6.47 -14.10
N GLU A 13 -11.28 -7.31 -13.94
CA GLU A 13 -11.07 -8.12 -12.74
C GLU A 13 -10.58 -7.28 -11.56
N LEU A 14 -9.74 -6.27 -11.80
CA LEU A 14 -9.39 -5.28 -10.76
C LEU A 14 -10.62 -4.52 -10.25
N SER A 15 -11.60 -4.23 -11.13
CA SER A 15 -12.86 -3.60 -10.72
C SER A 15 -13.71 -4.51 -9.82
N VAL A 16 -13.72 -5.82 -10.09
CA VAL A 16 -14.37 -6.81 -9.22
C VAL A 16 -13.67 -6.87 -7.86
N ALA A 17 -12.34 -6.99 -7.86
CA ALA A 17 -11.55 -7.03 -6.62
C ALA A 17 -11.69 -5.73 -5.80
N MET A 18 -11.72 -4.57 -6.45
CA MET A 18 -11.97 -3.28 -5.80
C MET A 18 -13.32 -3.28 -5.09
N THR A 19 -14.39 -3.71 -5.76
CA THR A 19 -15.74 -3.76 -5.19
C THR A 19 -15.79 -4.68 -3.97
N ASP A 20 -15.14 -5.83 -4.05
CA ASP A 20 -15.07 -6.80 -2.97
C ASP A 20 -14.30 -6.28 -1.75
N LEU A 21 -13.16 -5.60 -1.97
CA LEU A 21 -12.40 -4.96 -0.89
C LEU A 21 -13.15 -3.77 -0.27
N ARG A 22 -13.90 -2.98 -1.07
CA ARG A 22 -14.81 -1.94 -0.53
C ARG A 22 -15.86 -2.55 0.38
N ARG A 23 -16.45 -3.68 -0.03
CA ARG A 23 -17.41 -4.42 0.80
C ARG A 23 -16.77 -4.84 2.14
N ALA A 24 -15.54 -5.37 2.12
CA ALA A 24 -14.81 -5.73 3.34
C ALA A 24 -14.61 -4.51 4.27
N VAL A 25 -14.31 -3.32 3.72
CA VAL A 25 -14.23 -2.07 4.49
C VAL A 25 -15.58 -1.75 5.17
N HIS A 26 -16.69 -1.83 4.44
CA HIS A 26 -18.00 -1.43 4.96
C HIS A 26 -18.63 -2.41 5.94
N HIS A 27 -18.25 -3.69 5.91
CA HIS A 27 -18.73 -4.72 6.84
C HIS A 27 -17.86 -4.87 8.11
N GLY A 28 -17.10 -3.84 8.47
CA GLY A 28 -16.31 -3.83 9.72
C GLY A 28 -14.99 -4.60 9.62
N GLY A 29 -14.53 -4.95 8.42
CA GLY A 29 -13.22 -5.55 8.20
C GLY A 29 -12.04 -4.58 8.39
N VAL A 30 -12.31 -3.31 8.73
CA VAL A 30 -11.31 -2.30 9.02
C VAL A 30 -11.64 -1.52 10.29
N ILE A 31 -10.60 -1.00 10.94
CA ILE A 31 -10.68 -0.12 12.10
C ILE A 31 -10.13 1.26 11.76
N ALA A 32 -10.65 2.29 12.42
CA ALA A 32 -10.13 3.64 12.26
C ALA A 32 -8.68 3.72 12.78
N SER A 33 -7.83 4.47 12.09
CA SER A 33 -6.46 4.73 12.53
C SER A 33 -6.44 5.53 13.83
N ALA A 34 -5.77 4.99 14.85
CA ALA A 34 -5.47 5.71 16.09
C ALA A 34 -4.16 6.52 16.01
N ASN A 35 -3.39 6.37 14.92
CA ASN A 35 -2.13 7.09 14.74
C ASN A 35 -2.43 8.54 14.33
N PRO A 36 -2.03 9.56 15.12
CA PRO A 36 -2.30 10.96 14.80
C PRO A 36 -1.68 11.41 13.47
N CYS A 37 -0.60 10.77 13.04
CA CYS A 37 0.05 11.02 11.76
C CYS A 37 -0.74 10.47 10.58
N ASN A 38 -1.52 9.40 10.77
CA ASN A 38 -2.38 8.79 9.77
C ASN A 38 -3.86 9.10 10.09
N ARG A 39 -4.24 10.35 9.82
CA ARG A 39 -5.53 10.92 10.24
C ARG A 39 -6.65 10.49 9.30
N GLY A 40 -7.81 10.15 9.87
CA GLY A 40 -9.06 9.95 9.15
C GLY A 40 -9.10 8.71 8.24
N SER A 41 -8.07 7.87 8.29
CA SER A 41 -8.01 6.63 7.52
C SER A 41 -8.49 5.43 8.33
N TYR A 42 -8.70 4.33 7.62
CA TYR A 42 -9.07 3.03 8.16
C TYR A 42 -8.11 1.98 7.63
N HIS A 43 -7.87 0.94 8.43
CA HIS A 43 -7.08 -0.19 7.99
C HIS A 43 -7.59 -1.51 8.55
N GLY A 44 -7.37 -2.58 7.81
CA GLY A 44 -7.64 -3.95 8.23
C GLY A 44 -6.56 -4.89 7.68
N MET A 45 -6.69 -6.18 7.97
CA MET A 45 -5.78 -7.19 7.46
C MET A 45 -6.56 -8.19 6.60
N VAL A 46 -6.03 -8.51 5.42
CA VAL A 46 -6.58 -9.53 4.53
C VAL A 46 -5.57 -10.66 4.35
N PRO A 47 -6.01 -11.94 4.34
CA PRO A 47 -5.10 -13.06 4.18
C PRO A 47 -4.53 -13.11 2.76
N LEU A 48 -3.22 -13.32 2.65
CA LEU A 48 -2.55 -13.48 1.36
C LEU A 48 -2.73 -14.89 0.79
N THR A 49 -2.65 -15.88 1.67
CA THR A 49 -2.80 -17.29 1.37
C THR A 49 -3.41 -18.02 2.58
N GLY A 50 -4.46 -18.80 2.36
CA GLY A 50 -5.11 -19.59 3.42
C GLY A 50 -5.88 -18.76 4.45
N GLY A 51 -6.54 -19.43 5.40
CA GLY A 51 -7.46 -18.79 6.36
C GLY A 51 -8.91 -18.72 5.86
N ASN A 52 -9.77 -17.94 6.53
CA ASN A 52 -11.17 -17.74 6.12
C ASN A 52 -11.27 -16.81 4.89
N GLU A 53 -10.58 -17.18 3.81
CA GLU A 53 -10.70 -16.62 2.46
C GLU A 53 -12.14 -16.75 1.89
N ALA A 54 -13.03 -17.47 2.58
CA ALA A 54 -14.37 -17.81 2.12
C ALA A 54 -15.23 -16.58 1.81
N ASP A 55 -15.00 -15.46 2.51
CA ASP A 55 -15.78 -14.24 2.35
C ASP A 55 -15.30 -13.33 1.20
N LEU A 56 -14.08 -13.55 0.69
CA LEU A 56 -13.53 -12.80 -0.46
C LEU A 56 -13.88 -13.48 -1.78
N ALA A 57 -14.12 -12.69 -2.82
CA ALA A 57 -14.37 -13.19 -4.17
C ALA A 57 -13.13 -13.93 -4.74
N PRO A 58 -13.32 -14.93 -5.62
CA PRO A 58 -12.22 -15.66 -6.25
C PRO A 58 -11.17 -14.75 -6.92
N THR A 59 -11.61 -13.68 -7.57
CA THR A 59 -10.74 -12.69 -8.23
C THR A 59 -9.85 -11.96 -7.21
N THR A 60 -10.40 -11.54 -6.07
CA THR A 60 -9.64 -10.89 -5.00
C THR A 60 -8.60 -11.84 -4.41
N ARG A 61 -8.94 -13.12 -4.22
CA ARG A 61 -7.98 -14.13 -3.77
C ARG A 61 -6.87 -14.38 -4.78
N ALA A 62 -7.19 -14.42 -6.07
CA ALA A 62 -6.20 -14.53 -7.13
C ALA A 62 -5.23 -13.33 -7.11
N LEU A 63 -5.73 -12.12 -6.88
CA LEU A 63 -4.90 -10.92 -6.72
C LEU A 63 -3.96 -11.03 -5.51
N LEU A 64 -4.48 -11.43 -4.35
CA LEU A 64 -3.72 -11.54 -3.11
C LEU A 64 -2.59 -12.58 -3.21
N ARG A 65 -2.85 -13.72 -3.86
CA ARG A 65 -1.81 -14.72 -4.16
C ARG A 65 -0.72 -14.18 -5.08
N LYS A 66 -1.10 -13.41 -6.11
CA LYS A 66 -0.13 -12.75 -7.00
C LYS A 66 0.70 -11.71 -6.25
N LEU A 67 0.08 -10.90 -5.38
CA LEU A 67 0.78 -9.94 -4.52
C LEU A 67 1.79 -10.65 -3.60
N ALA A 68 1.41 -11.77 -2.97
CA ALA A 68 2.32 -12.58 -2.14
C ALA A 68 3.49 -13.21 -2.91
N ALA A 69 3.35 -13.41 -4.22
CA ALA A 69 4.41 -13.96 -5.06
C ALA A 69 5.43 -12.91 -5.52
N LEU A 70 5.08 -11.61 -5.50
CA LEU A 70 5.95 -10.53 -5.98
C LEU A 70 7.33 -10.47 -5.30
N PRO A 71 7.48 -10.70 -3.99
CA PRO A 71 8.79 -10.65 -3.34
C PRO A 71 9.80 -11.65 -3.93
N ALA A 72 9.34 -12.77 -4.49
CA ALA A 72 10.21 -13.74 -5.15
C ALA A 72 10.93 -13.17 -6.39
N LEU A 73 10.42 -12.08 -6.98
CA LEU A 73 11.04 -11.43 -8.15
C LEU A 73 12.32 -10.67 -7.80
N VAL A 74 12.53 -10.34 -6.52
CA VAL A 74 13.71 -9.58 -6.06
C VAL A 74 14.56 -10.36 -5.05
N ALA A 75 14.06 -11.50 -4.55
CA ALA A 75 14.67 -12.23 -3.45
C ALA A 75 16.12 -12.67 -3.73
N ASP A 76 16.40 -13.15 -4.95
CA ASP A 76 17.72 -13.67 -5.31
C ASP A 76 18.81 -12.57 -5.37
N GLU A 77 18.40 -11.33 -5.65
CA GLU A 77 19.29 -10.16 -5.72
C GLU A 77 19.29 -9.34 -4.42
N TRP A 78 18.45 -9.70 -3.44
CA TRP A 78 18.34 -8.94 -2.20
C TRP A 78 19.43 -9.36 -1.20
N PRO A 79 20.06 -8.41 -0.48
CA PRO A 79 21.19 -8.71 0.40
C PRO A 79 20.87 -9.57 1.64
N CYS A 80 19.60 -9.88 1.90
CA CYS A 80 19.17 -10.70 3.04
C CYS A 80 17.98 -11.59 2.66
N GLU A 81 17.79 -12.67 3.41
CA GLU A 81 16.63 -13.55 3.24
C GLU A 81 15.34 -12.78 3.56
N LEU A 82 14.42 -12.79 2.60
CA LEU A 82 13.12 -12.14 2.70
C LEU A 82 12.06 -13.08 3.25
N ARG A 83 11.28 -12.60 4.21
CA ARG A 83 10.11 -13.27 4.77
C ARG A 83 8.85 -12.55 4.33
N VAL A 84 8.01 -13.24 3.55
CA VAL A 84 6.67 -12.77 3.20
C VAL A 84 5.71 -13.06 4.37
N PRO A 85 4.97 -12.07 4.89
CA PRO A 85 3.97 -12.31 5.93
C PRO A 85 2.77 -13.08 5.38
N THR A 86 1.85 -13.51 6.26
CA THR A 86 0.62 -14.22 5.86
C THR A 86 -0.54 -13.29 5.53
N MET A 87 -0.44 -12.00 5.87
CA MET A 87 -1.50 -11.01 5.71
C MET A 87 -0.96 -9.76 5.02
N ALA A 88 -1.79 -9.12 4.20
CA ALA A 88 -1.57 -7.77 3.71
C ALA A 88 -2.49 -6.79 4.45
N GLN A 89 -2.05 -5.55 4.60
CA GLN A 89 -2.91 -4.49 5.11
C GLN A 89 -3.84 -3.99 3.99
N LEU A 90 -5.13 -3.93 4.27
CA LEU A 90 -6.11 -3.19 3.48
C LEU A 90 -6.23 -1.78 4.04
N GLY A 91 -5.71 -0.79 3.31
CA GLY A 91 -5.79 0.62 3.68
C GLY A 91 -6.93 1.34 2.96
N TYR A 92 -7.71 2.13 3.68
CA TYR A 92 -8.81 2.92 3.14
C TYR A 92 -8.76 4.37 3.64
N TYR A 93 -8.77 5.32 2.71
CA TYR A 93 -8.86 6.75 3.00
C TYR A 93 -10.19 7.24 2.44
N PRO A 94 -11.18 7.57 3.29
CA PRO A 94 -12.48 8.05 2.84
C PRO A 94 -12.38 9.40 2.11
N PRO A 95 -13.39 9.76 1.30
CA PRO A 95 -13.50 11.10 0.74
C PRO A 95 -13.73 12.15 1.85
N GLY A 96 -13.62 13.44 1.50
CA GLY A 96 -13.89 14.57 2.38
C GLY A 96 -12.69 15.48 2.64
N GLY A 97 -11.51 15.13 2.15
CA GLY A 97 -10.30 15.97 2.23
C GLY A 97 -9.57 15.91 3.57
N GLU A 98 -10.08 15.19 4.56
CA GLU A 98 -9.44 15.07 5.88
C GLU A 98 -8.42 13.94 5.97
N ALA A 99 -8.71 12.83 5.30
CA ALA A 99 -7.93 11.60 5.39
C ALA A 99 -6.57 11.77 4.70
N ARG A 100 -5.48 11.60 5.45
CA ARG A 100 -4.09 11.79 4.99
C ARG A 100 -3.10 11.10 5.92
N TYR A 101 -1.87 10.91 5.45
CA TYR A 101 -0.77 10.43 6.29
C TYR A 101 0.43 11.35 6.10
N THR A 102 0.88 12.02 7.16
CA THR A 102 2.08 12.88 7.14
C THR A 102 3.36 12.11 6.77
N PRO A 103 4.45 12.79 6.39
CA PRO A 103 5.72 12.15 6.06
C PRO A 103 6.21 11.19 7.14
N HIS A 104 6.53 9.96 6.74
CA HIS A 104 7.02 8.90 7.63
C HIS A 104 7.87 7.88 6.88
N LEU A 105 8.59 7.05 7.64
CA LEU A 105 9.19 5.81 7.17
C LEU A 105 8.33 4.63 7.63
N ASP A 106 8.28 3.56 6.85
CA ASP A 106 7.58 2.33 7.23
C ASP A 106 8.35 1.53 8.29
N ARG A 107 9.66 1.75 8.37
CA ARG A 107 10.55 1.31 9.44
C ARG A 107 11.50 2.43 9.82
N ARG A 108 11.47 2.86 11.07
CA ARG A 108 12.44 3.83 11.60
C ARG A 108 13.62 3.11 12.25
N ALA A 109 14.78 3.75 12.29
CA ALA A 109 16.00 3.15 12.83
C ALA A 109 15.94 2.87 14.35
N ASP A 110 15.07 3.57 15.08
CA ASP A 110 14.83 3.41 16.52
C ASP A 110 13.85 2.28 16.86
N GLU A 111 13.19 1.67 15.86
CA GLU A 111 12.20 0.61 16.05
C GLU A 111 12.86 -0.77 16.05
N VAL A 112 13.25 -1.24 17.25
CA VAL A 112 14.00 -2.50 17.44
C VAL A 112 13.25 -3.74 16.92
N ASP A 113 11.93 -3.80 17.08
CA ASP A 113 11.12 -4.97 16.71
C ASP A 113 10.52 -4.87 15.29
N ASN A 114 10.71 -3.75 14.61
CA ASN A 114 10.17 -3.56 13.26
C ASN A 114 11.15 -4.13 12.22
N ARG A 115 10.80 -5.27 11.63
CA ARG A 115 11.63 -5.97 10.63
C ARG A 115 11.26 -5.67 9.18
N ARG A 116 10.36 -4.71 8.93
CA ARG A 116 9.90 -4.40 7.56
C ARG A 116 11.08 -3.94 6.70
N GLU A 117 11.32 -4.63 5.61
CA GLU A 117 12.45 -4.38 4.72
C GLU A 117 12.01 -3.75 3.40
N ILE A 118 10.98 -4.33 2.78
CA ILE A 118 10.45 -3.86 1.51
C ILE A 118 8.94 -3.66 1.63
N THR A 119 8.47 -2.48 1.24
CA THR A 119 7.04 -2.19 1.10
C THR A 119 6.62 -2.40 -0.34
N PHE A 120 5.62 -3.27 -0.54
CA PHE A 120 4.87 -3.41 -1.78
C PHE A 120 3.48 -2.80 -1.58
N LEU A 121 3.17 -1.75 -2.34
CA LEU A 121 1.90 -1.05 -2.28
C LEU A 121 1.18 -1.19 -3.62
N LEU A 122 0.02 -1.84 -3.61
CA LEU A 122 -0.81 -2.07 -4.79
C LEU A 122 -2.09 -1.23 -4.70
N TYR A 123 -2.34 -0.42 -5.72
CA TYR A 123 -3.53 0.41 -5.81
C TYR A 123 -4.70 -0.29 -6.48
N MET A 124 -5.92 0.01 -5.99
CA MET A 124 -7.14 -0.66 -6.43
C MET A 124 -8.16 0.29 -7.10
N ASN A 125 -7.84 1.58 -7.25
CA ASN A 125 -8.81 2.62 -7.57
C ASN A 125 -9.07 2.73 -9.07
N VAL A 126 -10.07 1.99 -9.56
CA VAL A 126 -10.47 2.00 -10.97
C VAL A 126 -11.16 3.32 -11.28
N GLY A 127 -10.72 3.99 -12.35
CA GLY A 127 -11.30 5.28 -12.78
C GLY A 127 -10.85 6.49 -11.94
N TRP A 128 -9.79 6.35 -11.14
CA TRP A 128 -9.30 7.45 -10.30
C TRP A 128 -8.83 8.65 -11.10
N ASP A 129 -9.42 9.82 -10.81
CA ASP A 129 -8.99 11.13 -11.31
C ASP A 129 -8.17 11.83 -10.23
N SER A 130 -6.85 11.88 -10.42
CA SER A 130 -5.93 12.43 -9.42
C SER A 130 -5.98 13.95 -9.31
N GLU A 131 -6.37 14.68 -10.36
CA GLU A 131 -6.50 16.14 -10.32
C GLU A 131 -7.69 16.53 -9.44
N ARG A 132 -8.80 15.81 -9.58
CA ARG A 132 -9.98 16.00 -8.75
C ARG A 132 -9.79 15.42 -7.36
N CYS A 133 -9.44 14.13 -7.27
CA CYS A 133 -9.52 13.38 -6.02
C CYS A 133 -8.30 13.56 -5.10
N GLY A 134 -7.15 13.99 -5.61
CA GLY A 134 -5.90 13.99 -4.86
C GLY A 134 -5.45 12.56 -4.52
N GLY A 135 -5.06 12.33 -3.26
CA GLY A 135 -4.71 10.99 -2.75
C GLY A 135 -3.40 10.41 -3.25
N GLN A 136 -2.55 11.21 -3.91
CA GLN A 136 -1.22 10.77 -4.36
C GLN A 136 -0.38 10.31 -3.17
N LEU A 137 0.46 9.30 -3.40
CA LEU A 137 1.59 9.02 -2.54
C LEU A 137 2.74 9.92 -2.97
N ARG A 138 3.20 10.78 -2.07
CA ARG A 138 4.40 11.58 -2.30
C ARG A 138 5.58 10.90 -1.62
N CYS A 139 6.57 10.51 -2.40
CA CYS A 139 7.80 9.89 -1.93
C CYS A 139 8.96 10.87 -1.98
N PHE A 140 9.90 10.71 -1.05
CA PHE A 140 11.15 11.45 -0.95
C PHE A 140 12.33 10.47 -1.02
N PRO A 141 12.72 9.98 -2.22
CA PRO A 141 13.70 8.90 -2.37
C PRO A 141 15.11 9.25 -1.89
N THR A 142 15.46 10.53 -1.85
CA THR A 142 16.77 11.03 -1.44
C THR A 142 16.77 11.59 -0.01
N PHE A 143 15.71 11.33 0.76
CA PHE A 143 15.62 11.78 2.15
C PHE A 143 16.70 11.13 3.00
N ASP A 144 17.52 11.95 3.66
CA ASP A 144 18.44 11.53 4.71
C ASP A 144 18.03 12.21 6.03
N PRO A 145 17.60 11.45 7.06
CA PRO A 145 17.19 12.03 8.34
C PRO A 145 18.32 12.78 9.07
N ARG A 146 19.59 12.57 8.67
CA ARG A 146 20.75 13.29 9.20
C ARG A 146 20.97 14.64 8.50
N LEU A 147 20.32 14.86 7.36
CA LEU A 147 20.43 16.07 6.54
C LEU A 147 19.02 16.59 6.17
N PRO A 148 18.22 17.03 7.16
CA PRO A 148 16.81 17.38 6.95
C PRO A 148 16.59 18.54 5.99
N ASP A 149 17.59 19.42 5.84
CA ASP A 149 17.54 20.61 4.98
C ASP A 149 18.06 20.34 3.55
N ALA A 150 18.52 19.12 3.25
CA ALA A 150 18.97 18.78 1.92
C ALA A 150 17.81 18.81 0.91
N PRO A 151 18.06 19.24 -0.34
CA PRO A 151 17.04 19.21 -1.38
C PRO A 151 16.62 17.76 -1.63
N ASN A 152 15.35 17.46 -1.31
CA ASN A 152 14.77 16.16 -1.56
C ASN A 152 14.17 16.10 -2.95
N SER A 153 14.56 15.09 -3.72
CA SER A 153 13.78 14.71 -4.90
C SER A 153 12.39 14.27 -4.45
N VAL A 154 11.38 14.67 -5.23
CA VAL A 154 9.97 14.38 -4.94
C VAL A 154 9.41 13.57 -6.09
N LEU A 155 8.77 12.45 -5.77
CA LEU A 155 8.01 11.64 -6.72
C LEU A 155 6.58 11.50 -6.21
N GLU A 156 5.61 12.04 -6.95
CA GLU A 156 4.19 11.83 -6.68
C GLU A 156 3.64 10.70 -7.54
N VAL A 157 2.92 9.79 -6.90
CA VAL A 157 2.38 8.59 -7.53
C VAL A 157 0.87 8.58 -7.38
N GLU A 158 0.16 8.64 -8.50
CA GLU A 158 -1.29 8.55 -8.53
C GLU A 158 -1.75 7.14 -8.12
N PRO A 159 -2.80 7.02 -7.29
CA PRO A 159 -3.24 5.74 -6.75
C PRO A 159 -4.15 4.96 -7.72
N VAL A 160 -3.81 4.87 -9.00
CA VAL A 160 -4.64 4.21 -10.03
C VAL A 160 -4.62 2.68 -9.92
N ALA A 161 -5.74 2.01 -10.20
CA ALA A 161 -5.83 0.55 -10.11
C ALA A 161 -4.74 -0.20 -10.89
N GLY A 162 -4.15 -1.21 -10.24
CA GLY A 162 -3.11 -2.08 -10.83
C GLY A 162 -1.69 -1.51 -10.74
N ARG A 163 -1.53 -0.23 -10.36
CA ARG A 163 -0.23 0.37 -10.13
C ARG A 163 0.42 -0.20 -8.87
N LEU A 164 1.66 -0.64 -9.02
CA LEU A 164 2.49 -1.19 -7.96
C LEU A 164 3.63 -0.21 -7.63
N VAL A 165 3.76 0.12 -6.35
CA VAL A 165 4.90 0.88 -5.81
C VAL A 165 5.70 -0.05 -4.91
N ILE A 166 7.01 -0.09 -5.11
CA ILE A 166 7.94 -0.89 -4.32
C ILE A 166 9.04 0.03 -3.83
N PHE A 167 9.35 -0.01 -2.54
CA PHE A 167 10.44 0.76 -1.96
C PHE A 167 10.97 0.11 -0.68
N GLN A 168 12.20 0.48 -0.30
CA GLN A 168 12.79 0.05 0.97
C GLN A 168 12.12 0.78 2.14
N SER A 169 11.56 0.01 3.07
CA SER A 169 10.74 0.51 4.19
C SER A 169 11.47 1.51 5.09
N GLY A 170 12.79 1.33 5.22
CA GLY A 170 13.66 2.16 6.07
C GLY A 170 14.34 3.34 5.37
N HIS A 171 14.18 3.50 4.05
CA HIS A 171 14.93 4.50 3.28
C HIS A 171 14.03 5.50 2.55
N VAL A 172 12.83 5.11 2.13
CA VAL A 172 11.95 6.00 1.36
C VAL A 172 10.91 6.62 2.29
N GLN A 173 11.19 7.85 2.74
CA GLN A 173 10.17 8.65 3.42
C GLN A 173 9.04 8.96 2.44
N HIS A 174 7.81 8.89 2.92
CA HIS A 174 6.65 9.14 2.09
C HIS A 174 5.44 9.65 2.89
N GLU A 175 4.50 10.28 2.20
CA GLU A 175 3.24 10.77 2.75
C GLU A 175 2.07 10.43 1.81
N VAL A 176 0.86 10.35 2.37
CA VAL A 176 -0.37 10.20 1.59
C VAL A 176 -1.10 11.54 1.60
N LEU A 177 -1.20 12.17 0.43
CA LEU A 177 -1.88 13.44 0.27
C LEU A 177 -3.40 13.30 0.53
N PRO A 178 -4.09 14.38 0.91
CA PRO A 178 -5.51 14.35 1.20
C PRO A 178 -6.37 13.77 0.06
N CYS A 179 -7.31 12.88 0.42
CA CYS A 179 -8.30 12.31 -0.49
C CYS A 179 -9.60 13.13 -0.45
N ARG A 180 -10.03 13.69 -1.59
CA ARG A 180 -11.12 14.69 -1.64
C ARG A 180 -12.47 14.11 -2.03
N HIS A 181 -12.63 13.61 -3.25
CA HIS A 181 -13.94 13.28 -3.81
C HIS A 181 -14.28 11.79 -3.77
N GLU A 182 -13.28 10.91 -3.88
CA GLU A 182 -13.47 9.47 -3.86
C GLU A 182 -12.64 8.82 -2.75
N GLY A 183 -13.07 7.64 -2.30
CA GLY A 183 -12.34 6.87 -1.30
C GLY A 183 -11.19 6.08 -1.92
N ARG A 184 -9.97 6.27 -1.41
CA ARG A 184 -8.73 5.64 -1.89
C ARG A 184 -8.49 4.31 -1.16
N LEU A 185 -8.30 3.25 -1.93
CA LEU A 185 -7.96 1.89 -1.49
C LEU A 185 -6.56 1.50 -1.92
N ALA A 186 -5.86 0.81 -1.03
CA ALA A 186 -4.59 0.15 -1.33
C ALA A 186 -4.42 -1.13 -0.52
N LEU A 187 -3.66 -2.07 -1.09
CA LEU A 187 -3.13 -3.24 -0.39
C LEU A 187 -1.64 -3.01 -0.13
N THR A 188 -1.22 -3.09 1.13
CA THR A 188 0.18 -2.95 1.54
C THR A 188 0.70 -4.30 2.04
N LEU A 189 1.77 -4.78 1.42
CA LEU A 189 2.52 -5.95 1.84
C LEU A 189 3.90 -5.48 2.33
N TRP A 190 4.16 -5.63 3.63
CA TRP A 190 5.48 -5.39 4.19
C TRP A 190 6.24 -6.70 4.30
N VAL A 191 7.21 -6.89 3.41
CA VAL A 191 8.15 -8.02 3.46
C VAL A 191 9.19 -7.71 4.53
N GLU A 192 9.52 -8.70 5.33
CA GLU A 192 10.49 -8.56 6.43
C GLU A 192 11.84 -9.18 6.06
N TYR A 193 12.93 -8.71 6.67
CA TYR A 193 14.20 -9.44 6.65
C TYR A 193 14.24 -10.49 7.77
N ARG A 194 14.97 -11.59 7.55
CA ARG A 194 15.26 -12.58 8.60
C ARG A 194 16.47 -12.24 9.45
#